data_AF-F3FLW1-F1
#
_entry.id   AF-F3FLW1-F1
#
_cell.length_a   1.000
_cell.length_b   1.000
_cell.length_c   1.000
_cell.angle_alpha   90.00
_cell.angle_beta   90.00
_cell.angle_gamma   90.00
#
_symmetry.space_group_name_H-M   'P 1'
#
loop_
_entity.id
_entity.type
_entity.pdbx_description
1 polymer ?
#
loop_
_entity_poly.entity_id
_entity_poly.type
_entity_poly.pdbx_seq_one_letter_code
_entity_poly.pdbx_strand_id
1 'polypeptide(L)'
;DPGYLGMNQITRRQSAVTAACLLLRKSVFDTLQGLDEQAFPVAFNDVDLCLRIRQQGLSIIWTPFAELIHAESASRGKDQTPEKRARGQREQQGFIERWSQSGQSDPHYHPALSLDYLSGPYGGLAMPPRSETPRNHMERVHSHYQEYPDGTPAFKEKL
;
A
#
# COMPACT_ATOMS: atom_id res chain seq x y z
N ASP A 1 -17.09 11.48 -9.87
CA ASP A 1 -17.35 10.11 -10.37
C ASP A 1 -17.58 9.19 -9.16
N PRO A 2 -18.74 8.51 -9.05
CA PRO A 2 -19.03 7.55 -7.97
C PRO A 2 -18.09 6.33 -7.93
N GLY A 3 -17.33 6.07 -8.99
CA GLY A 3 -16.46 4.90 -9.11
C GLY A 3 -17.23 3.59 -9.26
N TYR A 4 -16.49 2.49 -9.32
CA TYR A 4 -17.06 1.14 -9.47
C TYR A 4 -18.10 0.86 -8.36
N LEU A 5 -19.34 0.59 -8.76
CA LEU A 5 -20.48 0.33 -7.85
C LEU A 5 -20.66 1.39 -6.74
N GLY A 6 -20.31 2.65 -7.00
CA GLY A 6 -20.44 3.72 -6.00
C GLY A 6 -19.43 3.64 -4.86
N MET A 7 -18.36 2.85 -5.00
CA MET A 7 -17.36 2.68 -3.94
C MET A 7 -16.68 3.99 -3.52
N ASN A 8 -16.63 4.99 -4.41
CA ASN A 8 -16.11 6.32 -4.09
C ASN A 8 -17.17 7.22 -3.41
N GLN A 9 -18.21 6.66 -2.82
CA GLN A 9 -19.20 7.39 -2.02
C GLN A 9 -19.33 6.85 -0.60
N ILE A 10 -18.55 5.83 -0.24
CA ILE A 10 -18.67 5.14 1.05
C ILE A 10 -17.35 5.12 1.81
N THR A 11 -17.38 5.42 3.10
CA THR A 11 -16.19 5.25 3.93
C THR A 11 -15.83 3.76 4.02
N ARG A 12 -14.58 3.40 3.69
CA ARG A 12 -14.15 2.00 3.60
C ARG A 12 -12.70 1.82 3.99
N ARG A 13 -12.37 0.61 4.43
CA ARG A 13 -10.97 0.20 4.56
C ARG A 13 -10.36 -0.01 3.18
N GLN A 14 -9.10 0.40 3.06
CA GLN A 14 -8.28 0.21 1.87
C GLN A 14 -6.92 -0.37 2.24
N SER A 15 -6.18 -0.81 1.22
CA SER A 15 -4.79 -1.23 1.39
C SER A 15 -3.81 -0.09 1.34
N ALA A 16 -4.09 0.90 0.50
CA ALA A 16 -3.37 2.16 0.48
C ALA A 16 -4.28 3.28 -0.03
N VAL A 17 -3.85 4.52 0.23
CA VAL A 17 -4.39 5.76 -0.35
C VAL A 17 -3.23 6.60 -0.83
N THR A 18 -3.50 7.59 -1.68
CA THR A 18 -2.44 8.44 -2.23
C THR A 18 -1.97 9.48 -1.21
N ALA A 19 -0.70 9.90 -1.29
CA ALA A 19 -0.19 11.00 -0.47
C ALA A 19 -0.76 12.39 -0.84
N ALA A 20 -1.61 12.49 -1.88
CA ALA A 20 -2.25 13.75 -2.26
C ALA A 20 -3.19 14.29 -1.15
N CYS A 21 -3.80 13.39 -0.38
CA CYS A 21 -4.59 13.74 0.79
C CYS A 21 -4.53 12.61 1.82
N LEU A 22 -3.58 12.72 2.76
CA LEU A 22 -3.35 11.72 3.80
C LEU A 22 -3.23 12.40 5.16
N LEU A 23 -3.96 11.88 6.14
CA LEU A 23 -3.87 12.30 7.54
C LEU A 23 -3.56 11.07 8.40
N LEU A 24 -2.54 11.18 9.25
CA LEU A 24 -2.16 10.15 10.20
C LEU A 24 -1.67 10.74 11.52
N ARG A 25 -1.63 9.92 12.57
CA ARG A 25 -1.04 10.33 13.85
C ARG A 25 0.46 10.51 13.67
N LYS A 26 1.00 11.63 14.18
CA LYS A 26 2.45 11.89 14.19
C LYS A 26 3.25 10.73 14.80
N SER A 27 2.77 10.17 15.92
CA SER A 27 3.45 9.04 16.56
C SER A 27 3.61 7.83 15.65
N VAL A 28 2.61 7.51 14.82
CA VAL A 28 2.69 6.41 13.86
C VAL A 28 3.71 6.71 12.77
N PHE A 29 3.74 7.95 12.26
CA PHE A 29 4.73 8.39 11.27
C PHE A 29 6.16 8.29 11.83
N ASP A 30 6.37 8.79 13.04
CA ASP A 30 7.67 8.79 13.71
C ASP A 30 8.14 7.35 14.02
N THR A 31 7.25 6.47 14.52
CA THR A 31 7.55 5.05 14.76
C THR A 31 7.98 4.33 13.48
N LEU A 32 7.38 4.69 12.34
CA LEU A 32 7.73 4.13 11.03
C LEU A 32 8.90 4.84 10.35
N GLN A 33 9.53 5.81 11.00
CA GLN A 33 10.62 6.63 10.45
C GLN A 33 10.23 7.33 9.14
N GLY A 34 8.95 7.69 9.01
CA GLY A 34 8.41 8.41 7.86
C GLY A 34 8.38 7.63 6.55
N LEU A 35 8.59 8.34 5.45
CA LEU A 35 8.67 7.77 4.09
C LEU A 35 10.07 7.23 3.83
N ASP A 36 10.15 6.13 3.08
CA ASP A 36 11.44 5.56 2.67
C ASP A 36 12.00 6.33 1.47
N GLU A 37 12.67 7.44 1.74
CA GLU A 37 13.24 8.32 0.70
C GLU A 37 14.38 7.67 -0.09
N GLN A 38 14.98 6.58 0.43
CA GLN A 38 16.05 5.86 -0.25
C GLN A 38 15.50 4.89 -1.29
N ALA A 39 14.49 4.09 -0.92
CA ALA A 39 13.88 3.13 -1.82
C ALA A 39 12.83 3.77 -2.75
N PHE A 40 12.06 4.73 -2.25
CA PHE A 40 10.88 5.32 -2.89
C PHE A 40 10.88 6.86 -2.82
N PRO A 41 11.90 7.54 -3.36
CA PRO A 41 11.97 9.01 -3.31
C PRO A 41 10.80 9.72 -4.00
N VAL A 42 10.15 9.09 -4.99
CA VAL A 42 9.11 9.73 -5.81
C VAL A 42 7.86 8.85 -5.97
N ALA A 43 8.04 7.58 -6.35
CA ALA A 43 6.93 6.68 -6.63
C ALA A 43 6.78 5.62 -5.54
N PHE A 44 5.55 5.17 -5.29
CA PHE A 44 5.20 4.12 -4.34
C PHE A 44 5.44 4.43 -2.85
N ASN A 45 5.91 5.63 -2.50
CA ASN A 45 6.16 6.02 -1.11
C ASN A 45 4.92 5.95 -0.21
N ASP A 46 3.79 6.37 -0.74
CA ASP A 46 2.50 6.39 -0.08
C ASP A 46 1.93 4.97 0.09
N VAL A 47 2.05 4.14 -0.93
CA VAL A 47 1.67 2.73 -0.87
C VAL A 47 2.54 1.97 0.12
N ASP A 48 3.86 2.13 0.07
CA ASP A 48 4.80 1.51 1.01
C ASP A 48 4.49 1.92 2.47
N LEU A 49 4.28 3.22 2.72
CA LEU A 49 3.89 3.70 4.04
C LEU A 49 2.58 3.06 4.52
N CYS A 50 1.56 3.01 3.66
CA CYS A 50 0.27 2.40 4.01
C CYS A 50 0.41 0.91 4.37
N LEU A 51 1.23 0.17 3.62
CA LEU A 51 1.47 -1.25 3.87
C LEU A 51 2.28 -1.46 5.16
N ARG A 52 3.27 -0.61 5.46
CA ARG A 52 3.99 -0.63 6.75
C ARG A 52 3.10 -0.26 7.94
N ILE A 53 2.20 0.72 7.79
CA ILE A 53 1.17 1.04 8.81
C ILE A 53 0.30 -0.19 9.10
N ARG A 54 -0.11 -0.90 8.05
CA ARG A 54 -0.91 -2.13 8.20
C ARG A 54 -0.14 -3.26 8.88
N GLN A 55 1.17 -3.35 8.67
CA GLN A 55 2.01 -4.31 9.40
C GLN A 55 2.01 -4.06 10.92
N GLN A 56 1.74 -2.83 11.36
CA GLN A 56 1.53 -2.49 12.78
C GLN A 56 0.12 -2.82 13.30
N GLY A 57 -0.71 -3.52 12.50
CA GLY A 57 -2.10 -3.85 12.85
C GLY A 57 -3.08 -2.68 12.73
N LEU A 58 -2.66 -1.55 12.13
CA LEU A 58 -3.50 -0.38 11.92
C LEU A 58 -4.28 -0.47 10.59
N SER A 59 -5.41 0.24 10.51
CA SER A 59 -6.23 0.29 9.30
C SER A 59 -5.99 1.56 8.51
N ILE A 60 -6.00 1.45 7.17
CA ILE A 60 -6.11 2.59 6.26
C ILE A 60 -7.57 2.80 5.92
N ILE A 61 -8.08 4.00 6.16
CA ILE A 61 -9.47 4.37 5.90
C ILE A 61 -9.51 5.41 4.78
N TRP A 62 -10.29 5.11 3.75
CA TRP A 62 -10.67 6.06 2.73
C TRP A 62 -12.04 6.66 3.07
N THR A 63 -12.21 7.98 2.91
CA THR A 63 -13.47 8.67 3.17
C THR A 63 -13.79 9.67 2.06
N PRO A 64 -15.04 9.72 1.57
CA PRO A 64 -15.48 10.71 0.59
C PRO A 64 -15.65 12.12 1.17
N PHE A 65 -15.69 12.26 2.49
CA PHE A 65 -16.09 13.52 3.14
C PHE A 65 -14.96 14.55 3.28
N ALA A 66 -13.73 14.16 2.94
CA ALA A 66 -12.57 15.04 2.92
C ALA A 66 -12.15 15.27 1.46
N GLU A 67 -12.47 16.46 0.94
CA GLU A 67 -12.21 16.81 -0.46
C GLU A 67 -11.11 17.86 -0.56
N LEU A 68 -10.04 17.52 -1.29
CA LEU A 68 -8.96 18.44 -1.63
C LEU A 68 -8.78 18.43 -3.15
N ILE A 69 -8.62 19.62 -3.72
CA ILE A 69 -8.28 19.77 -5.14
C ILE A 69 -6.76 19.64 -5.28
N HIS A 70 -6.31 18.57 -5.92
CA HIS A 70 -4.90 18.34 -6.19
C HIS A 70 -4.59 18.61 -7.67
N ALA A 71 -3.76 19.62 -7.95
CA ALA A 71 -3.27 19.89 -9.29
C ALA A 71 -2.20 18.84 -9.69
N GLU A 72 -2.65 17.75 -10.30
CA GLU A 72 -1.82 16.59 -10.59
C GLU A 72 -0.55 16.94 -11.39
N SER A 73 0.59 16.40 -10.94
CA SER A 73 1.89 16.53 -11.58
C SER A 73 2.40 17.96 -11.82
N ALA A 74 1.80 18.97 -11.17
CA ALA A 74 2.18 20.37 -11.33
C ALA A 74 3.62 20.65 -10.89
N SER A 75 4.09 20.01 -9.82
CA SER A 75 5.48 20.14 -9.32
C SER A 75 6.43 19.06 -9.87
N ARG A 76 5.91 17.86 -10.14
CA ARG A 76 6.71 16.69 -10.57
C ARG A 76 7.07 16.72 -12.06
N GLY A 77 6.17 17.24 -12.90
CA GLY A 77 6.21 17.05 -14.35
C GLY A 77 6.00 15.59 -14.76
N LYS A 78 6.18 15.29 -16.05
CA LYS A 78 6.13 13.91 -16.58
C LYS A 78 7.51 13.26 -16.47
N ASP A 79 7.57 11.95 -16.20
CA ASP A 79 8.81 11.16 -16.17
C ASP A 79 9.32 10.86 -17.60
N GLN A 80 9.68 11.92 -18.32
CA GLN A 80 10.08 11.82 -19.73
C GLN A 80 11.59 11.75 -19.95
N THR A 81 12.40 12.14 -18.96
CA THR A 81 13.87 12.05 -19.10
C THR A 81 14.35 10.63 -18.81
N PRO A 82 15.47 10.18 -19.43
CA PRO A 82 16.06 8.87 -19.17
C PRO A 82 16.32 8.60 -17.68
N GLU A 83 16.75 9.61 -16.94
CA GLU A 83 17.09 9.50 -15.52
C GLU A 83 15.84 9.27 -14.67
N LYS A 84 14.75 10.01 -14.96
CA LYS A 84 13.45 9.85 -14.28
C LYS A 84 12.84 8.48 -14.55
N ARG A 85 12.96 7.99 -15.80
CA ARG A 85 12.51 6.64 -16.18
C ARG A 85 13.31 5.56 -15.46
N ALA A 86 14.64 5.67 -15.47
CA ALA A 86 15.52 4.73 -14.79
C ALA A 86 15.26 4.70 -13.27
N ARG A 87 14.99 5.87 -12.65
CA ARG A 87 14.55 5.93 -11.25
C ARG A 87 13.23 5.20 -11.05
N GLY A 88 12.19 5.52 -11.83
CA GLY A 88 10.88 4.88 -11.71
C GLY A 88 10.93 3.36 -11.89
N GLN A 89 11.79 2.87 -12.79
CA GLN A 89 12.03 1.42 -12.95
C GLN A 89 12.68 0.80 -11.70
N ARG A 90 13.67 1.46 -11.09
CA ARG A 90 14.28 1.00 -9.84
C ARG A 90 13.28 0.99 -8.69
N GLU A 91 12.48 2.04 -8.55
CA GLU A 91 11.42 2.15 -7.53
C GLU A 91 10.38 1.03 -7.72
N GLN A 92 9.93 0.79 -8.95
CA GLN A 92 8.99 -0.28 -9.26
C GLN A 92 9.56 -1.66 -8.92
N GLN A 93 10.80 -1.93 -9.33
CA GLN A 93 11.46 -3.21 -9.05
C GLN A 93 11.63 -3.42 -7.54
N GLY A 94 12.11 -2.41 -6.81
CA GLY A 94 12.25 -2.48 -5.36
C GLY A 94 10.91 -2.68 -4.64
N PHE A 95 9.84 -2.08 -5.15
CA PHE A 95 8.50 -2.27 -4.60
C PHE A 95 8.02 -3.72 -4.79
N ILE A 96 8.20 -4.28 -6.00
CA ILE A 96 7.85 -5.68 -6.31
C ILE A 96 8.68 -6.63 -5.43
N GLU A 97 9.98 -6.41 -5.31
CA GLU A 97 10.85 -7.25 -4.47
C GLU A 97 10.43 -7.22 -3.01
N ARG A 98 10.13 -6.03 -2.47
CA ARG A 98 9.73 -5.87 -1.07
C ARG A 98 8.36 -6.47 -0.76
N TRP A 99 7.38 -6.27 -1.63
CA TRP A 99 5.97 -6.55 -1.31
C TRP A 99 5.40 -7.78 -2.02
N SER A 100 5.84 -8.10 -3.24
CA SER A 100 5.26 -9.21 -4.02
C SER A 100 5.80 -10.60 -3.64
N GLN A 101 7.01 -10.68 -3.06
CA GLN A 101 7.60 -11.99 -2.66
C GLN A 101 6.79 -12.71 -1.57
N SER A 102 5.96 -11.97 -0.82
CA SER A 102 5.21 -12.50 0.32
C SER A 102 3.89 -13.19 -0.05
N GLY A 103 3.51 -13.24 -1.33
CA GLY A 103 2.23 -13.80 -1.76
C GLY A 103 1.00 -13.05 -1.21
N GLN A 104 1.19 -11.84 -0.69
CA GLN A 104 0.12 -11.03 -0.11
C GLN A 104 -0.89 -10.63 -1.18
N SER A 105 -2.13 -11.06 -0.99
CA SER A 105 -3.29 -10.60 -1.75
C SER A 105 -3.92 -9.41 -1.05
N ASP A 106 -4.39 -8.41 -1.81
CA ASP A 106 -5.10 -7.27 -1.24
C ASP A 106 -6.41 -7.75 -0.58
N PRO A 107 -6.58 -7.61 0.75
CA PRO A 107 -7.79 -8.04 1.44
C PRO A 107 -9.02 -7.17 1.13
N HIS A 108 -8.85 -6.03 0.46
CA HIS A 108 -9.93 -5.12 0.06
C HIS A 108 -10.27 -5.21 -1.44
N TYR A 109 -9.54 -6.03 -2.22
CA TYR A 109 -9.86 -6.31 -3.62
C TYR A 109 -10.64 -7.62 -3.75
N HIS A 110 -11.83 -7.61 -4.32
CA HIS A 110 -12.71 -8.79 -4.32
C HIS A 110 -12.05 -10.01 -5.00
N PRO A 111 -12.05 -11.22 -4.42
CA PRO A 111 -11.35 -12.39 -4.97
C PRO A 111 -11.91 -12.82 -6.33
N ALA A 112 -13.23 -12.66 -6.54
CA ALA A 112 -13.86 -12.97 -7.82
C ALA A 112 -13.58 -11.95 -8.93
N LEU A 113 -12.87 -10.84 -8.66
CA LEU A 113 -12.51 -9.86 -9.70
C LEU A 113 -11.11 -10.15 -10.25
N SER A 114 -10.95 -9.89 -11.54
CA SER A 114 -9.70 -10.07 -12.29
C SER A 114 -8.57 -9.23 -11.69
N LEU A 115 -7.36 -9.81 -11.67
CA LEU A 115 -6.11 -9.10 -11.39
C LEU A 115 -5.35 -8.73 -12.67
N ASP A 116 -5.91 -9.06 -13.85
CA ASP A 116 -5.32 -8.69 -15.12
C ASP A 116 -5.37 -7.17 -15.32
N TYR A 117 -4.19 -6.55 -15.26
CA TYR A 117 -4.03 -5.13 -15.45
C TYR A 117 -4.50 -4.66 -16.85
N LEU A 118 -4.44 -5.52 -17.88
CA LEU A 118 -4.89 -5.16 -19.23
C LEU A 118 -6.40 -4.94 -19.31
N SER A 119 -7.16 -5.68 -18.51
CA SER A 119 -8.62 -5.50 -18.38
C SER A 119 -9.00 -4.24 -17.58
N GLY A 120 -8.04 -3.62 -16.89
CA GLY A 120 -8.26 -2.52 -15.97
C GLY A 120 -8.82 -2.97 -14.61
N PRO A 121 -8.88 -2.05 -13.63
CA PRO A 121 -9.43 -2.37 -12.32
C PRO A 121 -10.91 -2.77 -12.46
N TYR A 122 -11.28 -3.89 -11.84
CA TYR A 122 -12.65 -4.43 -11.90
C TYR A 122 -13.12 -4.83 -13.31
N GLY A 123 -12.20 -5.01 -14.27
CA GLY A 123 -12.48 -5.25 -15.69
C GLY A 123 -13.01 -6.64 -16.06
N GLY A 124 -13.30 -7.50 -15.08
CA GLY A 124 -13.80 -8.85 -15.32
C GLY A 124 -13.73 -9.75 -14.10
N LEU A 125 -14.12 -11.01 -14.30
CA LEU A 125 -14.04 -12.05 -13.27
C LEU A 125 -12.66 -12.68 -13.22
N ALA A 126 -12.25 -13.13 -12.04
CA ALA A 126 -11.03 -13.90 -11.86
C ALA A 126 -11.15 -15.25 -12.58
N MET A 127 -10.21 -15.54 -13.49
CA MET A 127 -10.13 -16.79 -14.23
C MET A 127 -8.72 -17.38 -14.11
N PRO A 128 -8.54 -18.50 -13.39
CA PRO A 128 -9.55 -19.26 -12.64
C PRO A 128 -10.07 -18.48 -11.40
N PRO A 129 -11.22 -18.88 -10.81
CA PRO A 129 -11.70 -18.31 -9.55
C PRO A 129 -10.63 -18.39 -8.46
N ARG A 130 -10.44 -17.30 -7.70
CA ARG A 130 -9.55 -17.25 -6.54
C ARG A 130 -10.30 -17.68 -5.27
N SER A 131 -9.54 -18.02 -4.22
CA SER A 131 -10.11 -18.52 -2.97
C SER A 131 -11.17 -17.58 -2.36
N GLU A 132 -12.28 -18.16 -1.92
CA GLU A 132 -13.36 -17.47 -1.21
C GLU A 132 -13.21 -17.56 0.32
N THR A 133 -12.07 -18.05 0.82
CA THR A 133 -11.82 -18.12 2.27
C THR A 133 -12.08 -16.77 2.91
N PRO A 134 -12.82 -16.72 4.04
CA PRO A 134 -13.05 -15.47 4.75
C PRO A 134 -11.74 -14.78 5.08
N ARG A 135 -11.61 -13.54 4.64
CA ARG A 135 -10.41 -12.74 4.86
C ARG A 135 -10.45 -12.19 6.28
N ASN A 136 -9.90 -12.95 7.22
CA ASN A 136 -9.79 -12.50 8.59
C ASN A 136 -8.78 -11.36 8.66
N HIS A 137 -9.24 -10.18 9.09
CA HIS A 137 -8.38 -9.01 9.32
C HIS A 137 -7.30 -9.25 10.40
N MET A 138 -7.36 -10.40 11.09
CA MET A 138 -6.46 -10.79 12.18
C MET A 138 -5.46 -11.89 11.79
N GLU A 139 -5.38 -12.31 10.52
CA GLU A 139 -4.29 -13.19 10.11
C GLU A 139 -2.98 -12.42 10.19
N ARG A 140 -2.35 -12.62 11.34
CA ARG A 140 -0.99 -12.30 11.72
C ARG A 140 -0.14 -12.18 10.48
N VAL A 141 0.29 -10.95 10.21
CA VAL A 141 1.63 -10.73 9.66
C VAL A 141 2.51 -11.67 10.47
N HIS A 142 2.94 -12.77 9.88
CA HIS A 142 4.05 -13.55 10.43
C HIS A 142 5.23 -12.61 10.28
N SER A 143 5.36 -11.72 11.26
CA SER A 143 6.62 -11.21 11.70
C SER A 143 7.52 -12.43 11.82
N HIS A 144 8.48 -12.55 10.90
CA HIS A 144 9.73 -13.20 11.22
C HIS A 144 10.35 -12.40 12.38
N TYR A 145 9.81 -12.58 13.60
CA TYR A 145 10.53 -12.27 14.82
C TYR A 145 11.63 -13.31 14.88
N GLN A 146 12.87 -12.87 14.67
CA GLN A 146 13.99 -13.61 15.22
C GLN A 146 13.89 -13.47 16.75
N GLU A 147 13.47 -14.53 17.41
CA GLU A 147 13.68 -14.70 18.84
C GLU A 147 15.18 -14.87 19.09
N TYR A 148 15.72 -14.19 20.10
CA TYR A 148 17.00 -14.60 20.67
C TYR A 148 16.84 -16.00 21.29
N PRO A 149 17.93 -16.78 21.43
CA PRO A 149 17.86 -18.15 21.98
C PRO A 149 17.22 -18.27 23.38
N ASP A 150 16.98 -17.15 24.07
CA ASP A 150 16.37 -17.06 25.39
C ASP A 150 14.87 -16.68 25.38
N GLY A 151 14.26 -16.49 24.20
CA GLY A 151 12.81 -16.25 24.06
C GLY A 151 12.33 -14.83 24.39
N THR A 152 13.23 -13.85 24.48
CA THR A 152 12.82 -12.43 24.64
C THR A 152 12.56 -11.72 23.30
N PRO A 153 11.52 -10.86 23.21
CA PRO A 153 11.24 -10.10 21.99
C PRO A 153 12.32 -9.03 21.74
N ALA A 154 12.97 -9.13 20.59
CA ALA A 154 14.04 -8.21 20.18
C ALA A 154 13.48 -6.84 19.74
N PHE A 155 13.39 -5.87 20.66
CA PHE A 155 13.38 -4.46 20.29
C PHE A 155 14.84 -3.97 20.21
N LYS A 156 15.38 -3.82 19.00
CA LYS A 156 16.62 -3.05 18.83
C LYS A 156 16.29 -1.56 18.92
N GLU A 157 16.24 -1.02 20.14
CA GLU A 157 16.58 0.37 20.37
C GLU A 157 18.09 0.53 20.11
N LYS A 158 18.45 1.41 19.19
CA LYS A 158 19.78 2.01 19.17
C LYS A 158 19.61 3.52 19.17
N LEU A 159 20.21 4.13 20.19
CA LEU A 159 20.57 5.55 20.28
C LEU A 159 21.27 6.02 19.01
#